data_AF-A0AAD4MM94-F1
#
_entry.id   AF-A0AAD4MM94-F1
#
_cell.length_a   1.000
_cell.length_b   1.000
_cell.length_c   1.000
_cell.angle_alpha   90.00
_cell.angle_beta   90.00
_cell.angle_gamma   90.00
#
_symmetry.space_group_name_H-M   'P 1'
#
loop_
_entity.id
_entity.type
_entity.pdbx_description
1 polymer ?
#
loop_
_entity_poly.entity_id
_entity_poly.type
_entity_poly.pdbx_seq_one_letter_code
_entity_poly.pdbx_strand_id
1 'polypeptide(L)' 'MREGDSGSPLQIQNPARSDGKVQWMQVGICSFGDPYEYQGAPDVFTRLTTYCDWIAETTKNAAECSD' A
#
# COMPACT_ATOMS: atom_id res chain seq x y z
N MET A 1 2.89 -0.91 -15.00
CA MET A 1 1.56 -0.44 -14.56
C MET A 1 0.67 -0.30 -15.76
N ARG A 2 -0.38 -1.10 -15.84
CA ARG A 2 -1.36 -1.00 -16.92
C ARG A 2 -2.56 -0.12 -16.55
N GLU A 3 -2.90 -0.03 -15.27
CA GLU A 3 -4.05 0.72 -14.77
C GLU A 3 -3.74 1.25 -13.35
N GLY A 4 -3.27 2.50 -13.26
CA GLY A 4 -2.99 3.17 -11.99
C GLY A 4 -2.18 4.45 -12.16
N ASP A 5 -2.57 5.51 -11.47
CA ASP A 5 -1.78 6.75 -11.41
C ASP A 5 -0.56 6.54 -10.49
N SER A 6 0.55 7.20 -10.82
CA SER A 6 1.71 7.25 -9.92
C SER A 6 1.29 7.84 -8.56
N GLY A 7 1.66 7.18 -7.46
CA GLY A 7 1.27 7.59 -6.11
C GLY A 7 -0.09 7.06 -5.64
N SER A 8 -0.82 6.28 -6.45
CA SER A 8 -2.07 5.65 -6.04
C SER A 8 -1.90 4.63 -4.90
N PRO A 9 -2.91 4.44 -4.04
CA PRO A 9 -2.83 3.50 -2.92
C PRO A 9 -3.02 2.05 -3.39
N LEU A 10 -2.14 1.15 -2.93
CA LEU A 10 -2.39 -0.29 -2.98
C LEU A 10 -3.11 -0.71 -1.70
N GLN A 11 -4.34 -1.21 -1.83
CA GLN A 11 -5.19 -1.58 -0.70
C GLN A 11 -5.55 -3.06 -0.71
N ILE A 12 -5.64 -3.66 0.48
CA ILE A 12 -6.13 -5.02 0.69
C ILE A 12 -7.22 -5.01 1.77
N GLN A 13 -8.11 -6.01 1.75
CA GLN A 13 -8.99 -6.25 2.89
C GLN A 13 -8.17 -6.86 4.03
N ASN A 14 -8.43 -6.41 5.27
CA ASN A 14 -7.77 -6.93 6.45
C ASN A 14 -8.13 -8.42 6.65
N PRO A 15 -7.18 -9.35 6.42
CA PRO A 15 -7.46 -10.77 6.52
C PRO A 15 -7.57 -11.25 7.97
N ALA A 16 -7.03 -10.48 8.94
CA ALA A 16 -7.06 -10.83 10.36
C ALA A 16 -8.40 -10.48 11.03
N ARG A 17 -9.28 -9.76 10.32
CA ARG A 17 -10.55 -9.32 10.87
C ARG A 17 -11.61 -10.43 10.77
N SER A 18 -12.15 -10.81 11.92
CA SER A 18 -13.10 -11.94 12.06
C SER A 18 -14.52 -11.53 12.50
N ASP A 19 -14.77 -10.24 12.75
CA ASP A 19 -16.06 -9.70 13.22
C ASP A 19 -17.11 -9.53 12.09
N GLY A 20 -16.82 -10.04 10.89
CA GLY A 20 -17.67 -9.93 9.71
C GLY A 20 -17.71 -8.54 9.08
N LYS A 21 -16.94 -7.56 9.61
CA LYS A 21 -16.85 -6.21 9.02
C LYS A 21 -15.67 -6.13 8.08
N VAL A 22 -15.88 -5.48 6.94
CA VAL A 22 -14.80 -5.20 5.98
C VAL A 22 -14.00 -4.01 6.48
N GLN A 23 -12.69 -4.19 6.59
CA GLN A 23 -11.73 -3.12 6.80
C GLN A 23 -10.72 -3.16 5.67
N TRP A 24 -10.52 -2.03 5.02
CA TRP A 24 -9.47 -1.88 4.02
C TRP A 24 -8.22 -1.31 4.68
N MET A 25 -7.07 -1.83 4.28
CA MET A 25 -5.76 -1.37 4.71
C MET A 25 -4.94 -1.00 3.49
N GLN A 26 -4.29 0.15 3.54
CA GLN A 26 -3.30 0.51 2.53
C GLN A 26 -1.98 -0.16 2.90
N VAL A 27 -1.41 -0.92 1.98
CA VAL A 27 -0.15 -1.67 2.18
C VAL A 27 0.98 -1.20 1.28
N GLY A 28 0.65 -0.40 0.26
CA GLY A 28 1.65 0.18 -0.63
C GLY A 28 1.22 1.50 -1.25
N ILE A 29 2.20 2.15 -1.86
CA ILE A 29 2.00 3.31 -2.74
C ILE A 29 2.59 2.93 -4.09
N CYS A 30 1.85 3.17 -5.16
CA CYS A 30 2.29 2.85 -6.50
C CYS A 30 3.53 3.67 -6.90
N SER A 31 4.63 2.99 -7.25
CA SER A 31 5.89 3.65 -7.58
C SER A 31 6.06 3.73 -9.09
N PHE A 32 6.44 2.63 -9.72
CA PHE A 32 6.58 2.49 -11.16
C PHE A 32 6.20 1.09 -11.59
N GLY A 33 5.97 0.91 -12.88
CA GLY A 33 5.94 -0.39 -13.50
C GLY A 33 6.07 -0.17 -14.98
N ASP A 34 6.92 -0.93 -15.65
CA ASP A 34 7.24 -0.69 -17.04
C ASP A 34 6.09 -1.18 -17.95
N PRO A 35 5.47 -0.31 -18.76
CA PRO A 35 4.39 -0.70 -19.66
C PRO A 35 4.89 -1.47 -20.91
N TYR A 36 6.21 -1.48 -21.17
CA TYR A 36 6.88 -2.11 -22.30
C TYR A 36 7.73 -3.33 -21.91
N GLU A 37 8.02 -3.53 -20.62
CA GLU A 37 8.64 -4.77 -20.16
C GLU A 37 7.75 -5.99 -20.42
N TYR A 38 8.41 -7.10 -20.71
CA TYR A 38 7.85 -8.41 -21.03
C TYR A 38 6.58 -8.73 -20.22
N GLN A 39 5.59 -9.31 -20.90
CA GLN A 39 4.39 -9.86 -20.27
C GLN A 39 4.78 -10.70 -19.04
N GLY A 40 4.48 -10.22 -17.84
CA GLY A 40 4.84 -10.88 -16.58
C GLY A 40 5.73 -10.08 -15.64
N ALA A 41 6.28 -8.93 -16.05
CA ALA A 41 6.95 -8.03 -15.12
C ALA A 41 5.96 -7.53 -14.04
N PRO A 42 6.30 -7.61 -12.75
CA PRO A 42 5.42 -7.15 -11.68
C PRO A 42 5.41 -5.62 -11.58
N ASP A 43 4.29 -5.07 -11.12
CA ASP A 43 4.22 -3.67 -10.71
C ASP A 43 4.96 -3.46 -9.37
N VAL A 44 5.66 -2.33 -9.25
CA VAL A 44 6.50 -2.01 -8.09
C VAL A 44 5.82 -0.97 -7.20
N PHE A 45 5.71 -1.29 -5.91
CA PHE A 45 5.08 -0.46 -4.90
C PHE A 45 6.05 -0.16 -3.75
N THR A 46 5.95 1.04 -3.20
CA THR A 46 6.61 1.40 -1.94
C THR A 46 5.98 0.60 -0.80
N ARG A 47 6.80 -0.11 -0.02
CA ARG A 47 6.35 -0.92 1.12
C ARG A 47 6.06 -0.05 2.34
N LEU A 48 4.79 0.19 2.66
CA LEU A 48 4.40 1.10 3.75
C LEU A 48 4.89 0.69 5.13
N THR A 49 4.99 -0.63 5.40
CA THR A 49 5.46 -1.12 6.71
C THR A 49 6.89 -0.71 7.04
N THR A 50 7.68 -0.29 6.04
CA THR A 50 9.04 0.23 6.26
C THR A 50 9.06 1.68 6.74
N TYR A 51 7.94 2.39 6.62
CA TYR A 51 7.82 3.82 6.90
C TYR A 51 6.85 4.13 8.05
N CYS A 52 6.36 3.13 8.78
CA CYS A 52 5.39 3.32 9.87
C CYS A 52 5.84 4.36 10.89
N ASP A 53 7.08 4.27 11.37
CA ASP A 53 7.64 5.20 12.35
C ASP A 53 7.67 6.63 11.83
N TRP A 54 8.14 6.80 10.59
CA TRP A 54 8.18 8.11 9.93
C TRP A 54 6.79 8.69 9.71
N ILE A 55 5.81 7.87 9.33
CA ILE A 55 4.41 8.29 9.14
C ILE A 55 3.80 8.72 10.48
N ALA A 56 4.00 7.94 11.53
CA ALA A 56 3.50 8.26 12.87
C ALA A 56 4.12 9.58 13.39
N GLU A 57 5.45 9.72 13.31
CA GLU A 57 6.15 10.94 13.71
C GLU A 57 5.66 12.17 12.93
N THR A 58 5.59 12.07 11.60
CA THR A 58 5.20 13.18 10.72
C THR A 58 3.75 13.60 10.96
N THR A 59 2.87 12.64 11.25
CA THR A 59 1.44 12.90 11.48
C THR A 59 1.10 13.19 12.94
N LYS A 60 2.10 13.20 13.84
CA LYS A 60 1.89 13.27 15.30
C LYS A 60 0.92 12.20 15.79
N ASN A 61 1.14 10.97 15.35
CA ASN A 61 0.35 9.78 15.68
C ASN A 61 -1.11 9.83 15.20
N ALA A 62 -1.42 10.65 14.18
CA ALA A 62 -2.75 10.65 13.56
C ALA A 62 -2.94 9.47 12.58
N ALA A 63 -1.84 8.90 12.06
CA ALA A 63 -1.84 7.67 11.28
C ALA A 63 -0.76 6.73 11.81
N GLU A 64 -1.18 5.52 12.20
CA GLU A 64 -0.30 4.49 12.75
C GLU A 64 -0.53 3.17 12.00
N CYS A 65 0.53 2.38 11.88
CA CYS A 65 0.40 1.01 11.39
C CYS A 65 -0.19 0.13 12.48
N SER A 66 -1.12 -0.73 12.10
CA SER A 66 -1.60 -1.80 12.97
C SER A 66 -0.66 -3.01 12.89
N ASP A 67 -0.26 -3.54 14.05
CA ASP A 67 0.48 -4.81 14.17
C ASP A 67 -0.36 -6.03 13.74
#